data_AF-A0A2V5PVI3-F1
#
_entry.id   AF-A0A2V5PVI3-F1
#
_cell.length_a   1.000
_cell.length_b   1.000
_cell.length_c   1.000
_cell.angle_alpha   90.00
_cell.angle_beta   90.00
_cell.angle_gamma   90.00
#
_symmetry.space_group_name_H-M   'P 1'
#
loop_
_entity.id
_entity.type
_entity.pdbx_description
1 polymer ?
#
loop_
_entity_poly.entity_id
_entity_poly.type
_entity_poly.pdbx_seq_one_letter_code
_entity_poly.pdbx_strand_id
1 'polypeptide(L)'
;MFPLHTNTFPSSAFELQRLLNESLQRSFVTDSPPVTVRERAYPHLEAITISLDGARLREDVPHPSPVSGETSPALEIDQFTLSASPLLVGPVTLDLSLAAHSVQLRQGKDSNDQIVLSLDHAADGNIEISLSQADLEALVFKLARDQAEKHGITVEGVQLKLRQENAHSVAAEVTVRARKLFLRASIRVTARLDLDDELNLKLSGLTCTGDGGMATVACGILTPYLQKVEGRKFPLMALPLGKVRLREVQLVVGDKVVVTAKFGSAS
;
A
#
# COMPACT_ATOMS: atom_id res chain seq x y z
N MET A 1 -5.50 -1.85 10.60
CA MET A 1 -5.58 -2.60 11.88
C MET A 1 -4.35 -2.26 12.69
N PHE A 2 -4.48 -2.08 14.00
CA PHE A 2 -3.38 -1.71 14.89
C PHE A 2 -3.30 -2.73 16.02
N PRO A 3 -2.38 -3.72 15.95
CA PRO A 3 -2.19 -4.67 17.04
C PRO A 3 -1.59 -3.93 18.24
N LEU A 4 -2.10 -4.16 19.45
CA LEU A 4 -1.57 -3.55 20.68
C LEU A 4 -0.60 -4.48 21.41
N HIS A 5 -0.49 -5.74 20.99
CA HIS A 5 0.39 -6.76 21.60
C HIS A 5 0.20 -6.91 23.11
N THR A 6 -1.05 -6.75 23.57
CA THR A 6 -1.51 -6.93 24.95
C THR A 6 -2.81 -7.72 24.94
N ASN A 7 -3.11 -8.44 26.01
CA ASN A 7 -4.38 -9.14 26.20
C ASN A 7 -5.42 -8.30 26.97
N THR A 8 -5.00 -7.15 27.53
CA THR A 8 -5.83 -6.26 28.33
C THR A 8 -5.92 -4.90 27.66
N PHE A 9 -7.14 -4.38 27.54
CA PHE A 9 -7.36 -3.10 26.88
C PHE A 9 -6.74 -1.98 27.71
N PRO A 10 -6.07 -0.99 27.10
CA PRO A 10 -5.40 0.07 27.84
C PRO A 10 -6.38 0.82 28.74
N SER A 11 -5.98 1.15 29.96
CA SER A 11 -6.84 1.82 30.94
C SER A 11 -6.77 3.34 30.86
N SER A 12 -5.84 3.88 30.07
CA SER A 12 -5.61 5.31 29.89
C SER A 12 -5.06 5.64 28.50
N ALA A 13 -5.19 6.91 28.10
CA ALA A 13 -4.60 7.42 26.87
C ALA A 13 -3.06 7.27 26.84
N PHE A 14 -2.41 7.40 27.99
CA PHE A 14 -0.96 7.22 28.13
C PHE A 14 -0.54 5.77 27.85
N GLU A 15 -1.25 4.79 28.41
CA GLU A 15 -0.98 3.37 28.13
C GLU A 15 -1.24 3.02 26.66
N LEU A 16 -2.33 3.54 26.08
CA LEU A 16 -2.64 3.36 24.67
C LEU A 16 -1.52 3.93 23.78
N GLN A 17 -1.06 5.15 24.05
CA GLN A 17 0.03 5.78 23.31
C GLN A 17 1.31 4.93 23.37
N ARG A 18 1.67 4.43 24.56
CA ARG A 18 2.84 3.56 24.74
C ARG A 18 2.73 2.29 23.88
N LEU A 19 1.59 1.59 23.95
CA LEU A 19 1.38 0.34 23.22
C LEU A 19 1.34 0.55 21.69
N LEU A 20 0.76 1.65 21.22
CA LEU A 20 0.77 2.01 19.80
C LEU A 20 2.20 2.32 19.30
N ASN A 21 3.00 3.04 20.10
CA ASN A 21 4.41 3.29 19.80
C ASN A 21 5.20 1.97 19.70
N GLU A 22 5.08 1.10 20.71
CA GLU A 22 5.76 -0.21 20.73
C GLU A 22 5.34 -1.09 19.55
N SER A 23 4.07 -1.05 19.18
CA SER A 23 3.53 -1.78 18.02
C SER A 23 4.15 -1.29 16.70
N LEU A 24 4.14 0.02 16.45
CA LEU A 24 4.71 0.57 15.23
C LEU A 24 6.23 0.35 15.14
N GLN A 25 6.96 0.44 16.25
CA GLN A 25 8.40 0.19 16.29
C GLN A 25 8.80 -1.27 15.98
N ARG A 26 7.86 -2.23 16.07
CA ARG A 26 8.06 -3.61 15.58
C ARG A 26 8.06 -3.71 14.06
N SER A 27 7.36 -2.81 13.37
CA SER A 27 7.26 -2.80 11.91
C SER A 27 8.19 -1.78 11.26
N PHE A 28 8.47 -0.69 11.97
CA PHE A 28 9.24 0.45 11.49
C PHE A 28 10.48 0.70 12.36
N VAL A 29 11.54 1.17 11.71
CA VAL A 29 12.65 1.86 12.38
C VAL A 29 12.32 3.34 12.36
N THR A 30 12.19 3.94 13.54
CA THR A 30 11.87 5.37 13.74
C THR A 30 12.91 6.01 14.66
N ASP A 31 13.19 7.30 14.45
CA ASP A 31 14.16 8.03 15.30
C ASP A 31 13.56 8.49 16.63
N SER A 32 12.23 8.62 16.68
CA SER A 32 11.47 8.99 17.86
C SER A 32 10.18 8.16 17.96
N PRO A 33 9.46 8.18 19.11
CA PRO A 33 8.16 7.54 19.23
C PRO A 33 7.15 8.16 18.25
N PRO A 34 6.61 7.39 17.28
CA PRO A 34 5.80 7.95 16.19
C PRO A 34 4.39 8.38 16.60
N VAL A 35 3.88 8.01 17.77
CA VAL A 35 2.48 8.20 18.16
C VAL A 35 2.33 9.20 19.30
N THR A 36 1.45 10.18 19.07
CA THR A 36 0.94 11.10 20.09
C THR A 36 -0.58 10.94 20.23
N VAL A 37 -1.06 10.85 21.46
CA VAL A 37 -2.49 10.76 21.79
C VAL A 37 -2.87 11.97 22.65
N ARG A 38 -3.92 12.67 22.25
CA ARG A 38 -4.54 13.75 23.02
C ARG A 38 -5.89 13.28 23.54
N GLU A 39 -6.01 13.24 24.86
CA GLU A 39 -7.23 12.80 25.53
C GLU A 39 -8.26 13.92 25.60
N ARG A 40 -9.54 13.56 25.41
CA ARG A 40 -10.68 14.39 25.80
C ARG A 40 -11.29 13.87 27.10
N ALA A 41 -11.72 12.61 27.10
CA ALA A 41 -12.20 11.86 28.26
C ALA A 41 -12.15 10.37 27.92
N TYR A 42 -11.11 9.65 28.35
CA TYR A 42 -10.88 8.27 27.91
C TYR A 42 -12.10 7.35 28.14
N PRO A 43 -12.54 6.55 27.14
CA PRO A 43 -11.87 6.22 25.87
C PRO A 43 -12.13 7.18 24.68
N HIS A 44 -12.73 8.34 24.91
CA HIS A 44 -12.88 9.40 23.91
C HIS A 44 -11.62 10.26 23.83
N LEU A 45 -11.00 10.28 22.66
CA LEU A 45 -9.76 10.99 22.35
C LEU A 45 -10.07 12.21 21.48
N GLU A 46 -9.41 13.32 21.79
CA GLU A 46 -9.43 14.49 20.93
C GLU A 46 -8.66 14.20 19.63
N ALA A 47 -7.45 13.62 19.75
CA ALA A 47 -6.66 13.30 18.57
C ALA A 47 -5.73 12.10 18.76
N ILE A 48 -5.49 11.38 17.66
CA ILE A 48 -4.33 10.50 17.50
C ILE A 48 -3.55 10.99 16.30
N THR A 49 -2.26 11.26 16.50
CA THR A 49 -1.33 11.63 15.43
C THR A 49 -0.22 10.59 15.35
N ILE A 50 0.01 10.08 14.15
CA ILE A 50 1.09 9.16 13.83
C ILE A 50 2.02 9.83 12.82
N SER A 51 3.28 10.05 13.18
CA SER A 51 4.32 10.49 12.24
C SER A 51 5.33 9.36 12.05
N LEU A 52 5.39 8.87 10.81
CA LEU A 52 6.41 7.94 10.31
C LEU A 52 7.38 8.67 9.37
N ASP A 53 7.58 9.97 9.59
CA ASP A 53 8.48 10.78 8.78
C ASP A 53 9.93 10.30 8.95
N GLY A 54 10.61 10.03 7.84
CA GLY A 54 11.94 9.41 7.82
C GLY A 54 11.98 7.94 8.24
N ALA A 55 10.84 7.32 8.54
CA ALA A 55 10.81 5.94 9.00
C ALA A 55 11.19 4.95 7.89
N ARG A 56 11.67 3.78 8.31
CA ARG A 56 11.99 2.66 7.41
C ARG A 56 11.19 1.43 7.80
N LEU A 57 10.46 0.87 6.85
CA LEU A 57 9.83 -0.43 7.01
C LEU A 57 10.92 -1.51 7.16
N ARG A 58 10.79 -2.35 8.18
CA ARG A 58 11.69 -3.49 8.39
C ARG A 58 11.47 -4.56 7.31
N GLU A 59 12.46 -5.44 7.10
CA GLU A 59 12.34 -6.51 6.10
C GLU A 59 11.40 -7.63 6.58
N ASP A 60 11.46 -7.97 7.88
CA ASP A 60 10.66 -9.03 8.51
C ASP A 60 9.41 -8.47 9.21
N VAL A 61 8.59 -7.72 8.49
CA VAL A 61 7.34 -7.19 9.07
C VAL A 61 6.39 -8.35 9.36
N PRO A 62 5.95 -8.54 10.61
CA PRO A 62 4.94 -9.53 10.91
C PRO A 62 3.67 -9.23 10.11
N HIS A 63 3.13 -10.22 9.41
CA HIS A 63 1.80 -10.06 8.83
C HIS A 63 0.81 -9.78 9.96
N PRO A 64 0.02 -8.70 9.89
CA PRO A 64 -0.96 -8.42 10.94
C PRO A 64 -1.95 -9.59 10.99
N SER A 65 -1.99 -10.25 12.14
CA SER A 65 -2.94 -11.33 12.38
C SER A 65 -4.36 -10.79 12.20
N PRO A 66 -5.23 -11.47 11.44
CA PRO A 66 -6.61 -11.05 11.31
C PRO A 66 -7.30 -11.11 12.68
N VAL A 67 -8.27 -10.21 12.89
CA VAL A 67 -9.15 -10.28 14.06
C VAL A 67 -9.98 -11.56 13.95
N SER A 68 -9.99 -12.33 15.03
CA SER A 68 -10.80 -13.52 15.21
C SER A 68 -12.00 -13.22 16.13
N GLY A 69 -13.16 -13.76 15.80
CA GLY A 69 -14.37 -13.66 16.61
C GLY A 69 -15.08 -12.29 16.57
N GLU A 70 -15.94 -12.07 17.58
CA GLU A 70 -16.70 -10.83 17.71
C GLU A 70 -15.80 -9.66 18.13
N THR A 71 -16.09 -8.48 17.61
CA THR A 71 -15.44 -7.23 18.00
C THR A 71 -16.36 -6.43 18.91
N SER A 72 -15.81 -5.56 19.76
CA SER A 72 -16.56 -4.61 20.59
C SER A 72 -16.07 -3.16 20.36
N PRO A 73 -16.89 -2.14 20.61
CA PRO A 73 -16.43 -0.74 20.57
C PRO A 73 -15.23 -0.52 21.51
N ALA A 74 -14.26 0.30 21.08
CA ALA A 74 -13.01 0.53 21.80
C ALA A 74 -12.67 2.01 22.01
N LEU A 75 -12.60 2.80 20.93
CA LEU A 75 -12.18 4.21 20.99
C LEU A 75 -13.05 5.07 20.09
N GLU A 76 -13.31 6.29 20.55
CA GLU A 76 -13.85 7.38 19.74
C GLU A 76 -12.76 8.45 19.61
N ILE A 77 -12.50 8.93 18.39
CA ILE A 77 -11.39 9.84 18.10
C ILE A 77 -11.92 10.97 17.23
N ASP A 78 -11.84 12.23 17.70
CA ASP A 78 -12.33 13.35 16.90
C ASP A 78 -11.47 13.57 15.65
N GLN A 79 -10.14 13.49 15.79
CA GLN A 79 -9.18 13.68 14.70
C GLN A 79 -8.12 12.58 14.66
N PHE A 80 -7.98 11.91 13.51
CA PHE A 80 -6.92 10.93 13.26
C PHE A 80 -6.04 11.41 12.12
N THR A 81 -4.73 11.51 12.36
CA THR A 81 -3.75 11.89 11.34
C THR A 81 -2.60 10.90 11.26
N LEU A 82 -2.14 10.64 10.04
CA LEU A 82 -0.96 9.84 9.73
C LEU A 82 -0.14 10.55 8.67
N SER A 83 1.14 10.80 8.93
CA SER A 83 2.10 11.32 7.95
C SER A 83 3.30 10.38 7.83
N ALA A 84 3.87 10.31 6.63
CA ALA A 84 5.16 9.72 6.40
C ALA A 84 5.82 10.37 5.19
N SER A 85 6.88 11.16 5.39
CA SER A 85 7.66 11.76 4.31
C SER A 85 9.15 11.94 4.69
N PRO A 86 10.08 11.27 3.99
CA PRO A 86 9.87 10.07 3.18
C PRO A 86 9.68 8.84 4.07
N LEU A 87 8.87 7.88 3.61
CA LEU A 87 8.82 6.52 4.14
C LEU A 87 9.63 5.58 3.26
N LEU A 88 10.59 4.86 3.83
CA LEU A 88 11.42 3.89 3.11
C LEU A 88 10.78 2.50 3.17
N VAL A 89 10.38 1.96 2.01
CA VAL A 89 9.80 0.62 1.86
C VAL A 89 10.64 -0.19 0.88
N GLY A 90 11.57 -0.98 1.41
CA GLY A 90 12.54 -1.70 0.58
C GLY A 90 13.38 -0.73 -0.25
N PRO A 91 13.41 -0.85 -1.59
CA PRO A 91 14.16 0.09 -2.45
C PRO A 91 13.40 1.39 -2.77
N VAL A 92 12.15 1.53 -2.30
CA VAL A 92 11.25 2.63 -2.66
C VAL A 92 11.18 3.67 -1.55
N THR A 93 11.18 4.94 -1.93
CA THR A 93 10.70 6.03 -1.08
C THR A 93 9.28 6.43 -1.48
N LEU A 94 8.41 6.63 -0.51
CA LEU A 94 7.05 7.11 -0.73
C LEU A 94 6.67 8.18 0.30
N ASP A 95 5.78 9.08 -0.10
CA ASP A 95 5.11 10.01 0.79
C ASP A 95 3.68 9.52 1.04
N LEU A 96 3.23 9.59 2.29
CA LEU A 96 1.90 9.22 2.74
C LEU A 96 1.34 10.34 3.60
N SER A 97 0.10 10.75 3.34
CA SER A 97 -0.68 11.55 4.28
C SER A 97 -2.09 10.99 4.39
N LEU A 98 -2.63 10.97 5.61
CA LEU A 98 -4.01 10.60 5.87
C LEU A 98 -4.55 11.48 6.99
N ALA A 99 -5.76 12.00 6.78
CA ALA A 99 -6.53 12.68 7.80
C ALA A 99 -7.97 12.14 7.81
N ALA A 100 -8.55 11.98 8.99
CA ALA A 100 -9.91 11.52 9.17
C ALA A 100 -10.56 12.16 10.40
N HIS A 101 -11.89 12.32 10.34
CA HIS A 101 -12.69 12.93 11.40
C HIS A 101 -13.70 11.93 11.96
N SER A 102 -13.99 12.08 13.26
CA SER A 102 -14.98 11.27 13.99
C SER A 102 -14.78 9.78 13.75
N VAL A 103 -13.57 9.31 14.05
CA VAL A 103 -13.15 7.92 13.85
C VAL A 103 -13.60 7.07 15.05
N GLN A 104 -14.22 5.93 14.77
CA GLN A 104 -14.50 4.92 15.79
C GLN A 104 -13.70 3.66 15.51
N LEU A 105 -12.98 3.21 16.53
CA LEU A 105 -12.24 1.95 16.50
C LEU A 105 -12.96 0.90 17.33
N ARG A 106 -12.94 -0.34 16.83
CA ARG A 106 -13.35 -1.53 17.55
C ARG A 106 -12.15 -2.35 17.96
N GLN A 107 -12.23 -3.00 19.11
CA GLN A 107 -11.28 -4.00 19.55
C GLN A 107 -11.79 -5.39 19.16
N GLY A 108 -10.87 -6.23 18.72
CA GLY A 108 -11.04 -7.66 18.67
C GLY A 108 -9.75 -8.33 19.17
N LYS A 109 -9.71 -9.65 19.13
CA LYS A 109 -8.51 -10.41 19.46
C LYS A 109 -7.97 -11.13 18.24
N ASP A 110 -6.66 -11.28 18.17
CA ASP A 110 -6.03 -12.13 17.17
C ASP A 110 -5.94 -13.60 17.63
N SER A 111 -5.30 -14.46 16.83
CA SER A 111 -5.08 -15.87 17.16
C SER A 111 -4.20 -16.10 18.40
N ASN A 112 -3.47 -15.07 18.86
CA ASN A 112 -2.62 -15.10 20.04
C ASN A 112 -3.30 -14.48 21.26
N ASP A 113 -4.62 -14.25 21.20
CA ASP A 113 -5.41 -13.57 22.23
C ASP A 113 -4.96 -12.11 22.49
N GLN A 114 -4.24 -11.49 21.54
CA GLN A 114 -3.79 -10.11 21.62
C GLN A 114 -4.81 -9.16 21.00
N ILE A 115 -5.00 -8.02 21.64
CA ILE A 115 -5.92 -6.98 21.21
C ILE A 115 -5.43 -6.36 19.90
N VAL A 116 -6.36 -6.26 18.96
CA VAL A 116 -6.17 -5.56 17.68
C VAL A 116 -7.28 -4.53 17.53
N LEU A 117 -6.88 -3.27 17.30
CA LEU A 117 -7.80 -2.20 16.94
C LEU A 117 -8.08 -2.23 15.44
N SER A 118 -9.34 -2.07 15.09
CA SER A 118 -9.82 -2.03 13.71
C SER A 118 -10.70 -0.81 13.49
N LEU A 119 -10.57 -0.20 12.32
CA LEU A 119 -11.44 0.91 11.91
C LEU A 119 -12.85 0.36 11.70
N ASP A 120 -13.84 0.93 12.39
CA ASP A 120 -15.26 0.62 12.16
C ASP A 120 -15.95 1.77 11.43
N HIS A 121 -15.74 3.00 11.91
CA HIS A 121 -16.40 4.20 11.39
C HIS A 121 -15.42 5.37 11.22
N ALA A 122 -15.70 6.22 10.24
CA ALA A 122 -15.13 7.55 10.09
C ALA A 122 -16.17 8.43 9.37
N ALA A 123 -16.43 9.64 9.85
CA ALA A 123 -17.40 10.53 9.17
C ALA A 123 -16.93 10.90 7.76
N ASP A 124 -15.66 11.28 7.68
CA ASP A 124 -14.93 11.58 6.46
C ASP A 124 -13.43 11.39 6.68
N GLY A 125 -12.71 11.19 5.58
CA GLY A 125 -11.26 11.22 5.57
C GLY A 125 -10.70 11.24 4.16
N ASN A 126 -9.42 11.59 4.08
CA ASN A 126 -8.64 11.61 2.87
C ASN A 126 -7.32 10.87 3.10
N ILE A 127 -6.85 10.18 2.07
CA ILE A 127 -5.52 9.59 1.99
C ILE A 127 -4.87 10.03 0.70
N GLU A 128 -3.59 10.38 0.76
CA GLU A 128 -2.74 10.64 -0.38
C GLU A 128 -1.48 9.80 -0.25
N ILE A 129 -1.13 9.09 -1.33
CA ILE A 129 0.10 8.33 -1.46
C ILE A 129 0.81 8.86 -2.69
N SER A 130 2.08 9.22 -2.57
CA SER A 130 2.88 9.60 -3.73
C SER A 130 4.24 8.90 -3.74
N LEU A 131 4.73 8.59 -4.93
CA LEU A 131 6.07 8.04 -5.14
C LEU A 131 6.61 8.54 -6.49
N SER A 132 7.94 8.60 -6.63
CA SER A 132 8.53 8.99 -7.91
C SER A 132 8.41 7.87 -8.95
N GLN A 133 8.40 8.21 -10.24
CA GLN A 133 8.49 7.18 -11.28
C GLN A 133 9.80 6.38 -11.19
N ALA A 134 10.90 7.01 -10.73
CA ALA A 134 12.19 6.36 -10.56
C ALA A 134 12.17 5.30 -9.45
N ASP A 135 11.48 5.56 -8.33
CA ASP A 135 11.28 4.56 -7.28
C ASP A 135 10.47 3.37 -7.79
N LEU A 136 9.40 3.64 -8.56
CA LEU A 136 8.58 2.58 -9.15
C LEU A 136 9.39 1.75 -10.16
N GLU A 137 10.24 2.39 -10.97
CA GLU A 137 11.19 1.71 -11.86
C GLU A 137 12.17 0.82 -11.08
N ALA A 138 12.73 1.33 -9.98
CA ALA A 138 13.64 0.57 -9.11
C ALA A 138 12.94 -0.65 -8.48
N LEU A 139 11.67 -0.52 -8.09
CA LEU A 139 10.86 -1.63 -7.60
C LEU A 139 10.65 -2.71 -8.68
N VAL A 140 10.25 -2.29 -9.89
CA VAL A 140 10.07 -3.21 -11.02
C VAL A 140 11.40 -3.88 -11.39
N PHE A 141 12.51 -3.15 -11.38
CA PHE A 141 13.84 -3.69 -11.60
C PHE A 141 14.19 -4.78 -10.58
N LYS A 142 13.99 -4.53 -9.28
CA LYS A 142 14.24 -5.52 -8.22
C LYS A 142 13.41 -6.78 -8.44
N LEU A 143 12.11 -6.64 -8.65
CA LEU A 143 11.20 -7.77 -8.89
C LEU A 143 11.60 -8.58 -10.14
N ALA A 144 11.96 -7.89 -11.22
CA ALA A 144 12.42 -8.53 -12.45
C ALA A 144 13.74 -9.28 -12.21
N ARG A 145 14.68 -8.69 -11.46
CA ARG A 145 15.96 -9.30 -11.12
C ARG A 145 15.78 -10.56 -10.28
N ASP A 146 15.02 -10.47 -9.19
CA ASP A 146 14.76 -11.57 -8.26
C ASP A 146 14.13 -12.77 -8.98
N GLN A 147 13.27 -12.52 -9.98
CA GLN A 147 12.67 -13.58 -10.77
C GLN A 147 13.61 -14.11 -11.87
N ALA A 148 14.36 -13.25 -12.55
CA ALA A 148 15.24 -13.63 -13.64
C ALA A 148 16.47 -14.43 -13.18
N GLU A 149 17.04 -14.09 -12.02
CA GLU A 149 18.21 -14.77 -11.45
C GLU A 149 17.94 -16.26 -11.21
N LYS A 150 16.71 -16.63 -10.83
CA LYS A 150 16.26 -18.03 -10.69
C LYS A 150 16.39 -18.85 -11.97
N HIS A 151 16.52 -18.19 -13.13
CA HIS A 151 16.64 -18.81 -14.45
C HIS A 151 18.00 -18.55 -15.13
N GLY A 152 18.98 -18.01 -14.39
CA GLY A 152 20.32 -17.70 -14.91
C GLY A 152 20.33 -16.53 -15.91
N ILE A 153 19.37 -15.62 -15.78
CA ILE A 153 19.24 -14.42 -16.61
C ILE A 153 19.63 -13.21 -15.76
N THR A 154 20.49 -12.35 -16.31
CA THR A 154 20.85 -11.07 -15.71
C THR A 154 19.98 -9.97 -16.28
N VAL A 155 19.27 -9.22 -15.43
CA VAL A 155 18.58 -7.99 -15.85
C VAL A 155 19.60 -6.86 -15.87
N GLU A 156 19.85 -6.29 -17.05
CA GLU A 156 20.79 -5.19 -17.26
C GLU A 156 20.13 -3.82 -17.01
N GLY A 157 18.81 -3.73 -17.19
CA GLY A 157 18.07 -2.50 -16.91
C GLY A 157 16.57 -2.67 -17.10
N VAL A 158 15.81 -1.83 -16.42
CA VAL A 158 14.38 -1.65 -16.60
C VAL A 158 14.14 -0.18 -16.88
N GLN A 159 13.24 0.14 -17.80
CA GLN A 159 12.75 1.48 -18.01
C GLN A 159 11.24 1.47 -17.89
N LEU A 160 10.69 2.30 -17.01
CA LEU A 160 9.26 2.49 -16.84
C LEU A 160 8.84 3.82 -17.46
N LYS A 161 7.76 3.80 -18.24
CA LYS A 161 7.08 5.01 -18.71
C LYS A 161 5.62 4.92 -18.33
N LEU A 162 5.16 5.91 -17.60
CA LEU A 162 3.74 6.10 -17.30
C LEU A 162 3.21 7.31 -18.05
N ARG A 163 2.02 7.18 -18.63
CA ARG A 163 1.32 8.25 -19.32
C ARG A 163 -0.11 8.32 -18.82
N GLN A 164 -0.49 9.46 -18.27
CA GLN A 164 -1.90 9.76 -18.00
C GLN A 164 -2.65 9.81 -19.33
N GLU A 165 -3.74 9.08 -19.44
CA GLU A 165 -4.63 9.17 -20.61
C GLU A 165 -5.87 10.02 -20.33
N ASN A 166 -6.44 9.87 -19.14
CA ASN A 166 -7.52 10.69 -18.59
C ASN A 166 -7.53 10.53 -17.06
N ALA A 167 -8.45 11.17 -16.33
CA ALA A 167 -8.50 11.14 -14.86
C ALA A 167 -8.57 9.73 -14.21
N HIS A 168 -8.97 8.72 -14.98
CA HIS A 168 -9.18 7.34 -14.51
C HIS A 168 -8.37 6.30 -15.30
N SER A 169 -7.52 6.71 -16.23
CA SER A 169 -6.73 5.78 -17.07
C SER A 169 -5.27 6.18 -17.12
N VAL A 170 -4.41 5.19 -16.89
CA VAL A 170 -2.96 5.28 -17.03
C VAL A 170 -2.45 4.18 -17.94
N ALA A 171 -1.70 4.58 -18.97
CA ALA A 171 -0.92 3.66 -19.78
C ALA A 171 0.47 3.48 -19.16
N ALA A 172 0.93 2.23 -19.09
CA ALA A 172 2.27 1.86 -18.62
C ALA A 172 3.02 1.12 -19.72
N GLU A 173 4.28 1.48 -19.93
CA GLU A 173 5.22 0.74 -20.77
C GLU A 173 6.47 0.41 -19.94
N VAL A 174 6.79 -0.88 -19.86
CA VAL A 174 8.00 -1.38 -19.19
C VAL A 174 8.92 -1.98 -20.25
N THR A 175 10.11 -1.43 -20.41
CA THR A 175 11.16 -2.02 -21.24
C THR A 175 12.18 -2.71 -20.34
N VAL A 176 12.41 -4.01 -20.54
CA VAL A 176 13.38 -4.80 -19.79
C VAL A 176 14.50 -5.22 -20.72
N ARG A 177 15.74 -4.88 -20.35
CA ARG A 177 16.96 -5.36 -21.01
C ARG A 177 17.56 -6.46 -20.15
N ALA A 178 17.82 -7.61 -20.77
CA ALA A 178 18.35 -8.77 -20.06
C ALA A 178 19.38 -9.50 -20.91
N ARG A 179 20.25 -10.26 -20.23
CA ARG A 179 21.31 -11.05 -20.83
C ARG A 179 21.32 -12.47 -20.26
N LYS A 180 21.58 -13.45 -21.12
CA LYS A 180 21.95 -14.81 -20.73
C LYS A 180 23.22 -15.19 -21.49
N LEU A 181 24.33 -15.38 -20.77
CA LEU A 181 25.66 -15.58 -21.36
C LEU A 181 25.96 -14.46 -22.38
N PHE A 182 26.21 -14.76 -23.65
CA PHE A 182 26.50 -13.77 -24.69
C PHE A 182 25.25 -13.21 -25.40
N LEU A 183 24.05 -13.74 -25.10
CA LEU A 183 22.81 -13.35 -25.75
C LEU A 183 22.12 -12.22 -24.97
N ARG A 184 21.83 -11.12 -25.65
CA ARG A 184 21.00 -10.03 -25.13
C ARG A 184 19.58 -10.12 -25.66
N ALA A 185 18.63 -9.70 -24.84
CA ALA A 185 17.24 -9.55 -25.21
C ALA A 185 16.71 -8.22 -24.67
N SER A 186 15.86 -7.58 -25.46
CA SER A 186 15.06 -6.43 -25.02
C SER A 186 13.60 -6.80 -25.21
N ILE A 187 12.83 -6.76 -24.13
CA ILE A 187 11.39 -6.96 -24.17
C ILE A 187 10.69 -5.67 -23.76
N ARG A 188 9.51 -5.44 -24.34
CA ARG A 188 8.61 -4.36 -24.01
C ARG A 188 7.30 -4.97 -23.56
N VAL A 189 6.83 -4.55 -22.39
CA VAL A 189 5.53 -4.91 -21.85
C VAL A 189 4.68 -3.65 -21.78
N THR A 190 3.51 -3.67 -22.42
CA THR A 190 2.53 -2.58 -22.28
C THR A 190 1.43 -3.01 -21.33
N ALA A 191 0.84 -2.06 -20.62
CA ALA A 191 -0.34 -2.26 -19.79
C ALA A 191 -1.18 -0.98 -19.76
N ARG A 192 -2.45 -1.12 -19.42
CA ARG A 192 -3.39 -0.04 -19.16
C ARG A 192 -4.10 -0.33 -17.85
N LEU A 193 -4.11 0.65 -16.95
CA LEU A 193 -4.87 0.62 -15.71
C LEU A 193 -6.03 1.59 -15.85
N ASP A 194 -7.24 1.07 -15.80
CA ASP A 194 -8.48 1.86 -15.78
C ASP A 194 -9.16 1.73 -14.42
N LEU A 195 -9.60 2.84 -13.84
CA LEU A 195 -10.45 2.87 -12.65
C LEU A 195 -11.90 3.13 -13.10
N ASP A 196 -12.83 2.21 -12.79
CA ASP A 196 -14.24 2.41 -13.12
C ASP A 196 -15.02 3.16 -12.01
N ASP A 197 -16.25 3.57 -12.32
CA ASP A 197 -17.13 4.33 -11.40
C ASP A 197 -17.51 3.54 -10.13
N GLU A 198 -17.37 2.22 -10.17
CA GLU A 198 -17.57 1.33 -9.02
C GLU A 198 -16.28 1.15 -8.18
N LEU A 199 -15.23 1.93 -8.50
CA LEU A 199 -13.91 1.87 -7.89
C LEU A 199 -13.24 0.49 -8.04
N ASN A 200 -13.46 -0.16 -9.17
CA ASN A 200 -12.67 -1.30 -9.58
C ASN A 200 -11.50 -0.83 -10.45
N LEU A 201 -10.30 -1.21 -10.03
CA LEU A 201 -9.12 -1.07 -10.87
C LEU A 201 -9.06 -2.24 -11.84
N LYS A 202 -9.09 -1.99 -13.14
CA LYS A 202 -8.98 -2.98 -14.20
C LYS A 202 -7.61 -2.88 -14.86
N LEU A 203 -6.88 -4.00 -14.88
CA LEU A 203 -5.65 -4.12 -15.66
C LEU A 203 -5.97 -4.71 -17.03
N SER A 204 -5.58 -4.04 -18.11
CA SER A 204 -5.84 -4.50 -19.48
C SER A 204 -4.73 -4.10 -20.46
N GLY A 205 -4.84 -4.54 -21.72
CA GLY A 205 -3.89 -4.17 -22.77
C GLY A 205 -2.49 -4.74 -22.53
N LEU A 206 -2.41 -5.86 -21.82
CA LEU A 206 -1.17 -6.53 -21.51
C LEU A 206 -0.61 -7.21 -22.75
N THR A 207 0.47 -6.64 -23.28
CA THR A 207 1.20 -7.24 -24.40
C THR A 207 2.66 -7.39 -24.04
N CYS A 208 3.32 -8.40 -24.60
CA CYS A 208 4.78 -8.52 -24.55
C CYS A 208 5.28 -8.60 -25.99
N THR A 209 6.15 -7.67 -26.35
CA THR A 209 6.84 -7.65 -27.63
C THR A 209 8.35 -7.57 -27.40
N GLY A 210 9.13 -7.96 -28.40
CA GLY A 210 10.58 -7.77 -28.32
C GLY A 210 11.29 -8.35 -29.55
N ASP A 211 12.54 -7.94 -29.72
CA ASP A 211 13.31 -8.21 -30.92
C ASP A 211 14.23 -9.43 -30.75
N GLY A 212 14.23 -10.32 -31.75
CA GLY A 212 15.09 -11.50 -31.81
C GLY A 212 14.55 -12.73 -31.07
N GLY A 213 15.15 -13.90 -31.34
CA GLY A 213 14.64 -15.19 -30.87
C GLY A 213 14.52 -15.34 -29.35
N MET A 214 15.43 -14.74 -28.58
CA MET A 214 15.36 -14.75 -27.11
C MET A 214 14.19 -13.92 -26.57
N ALA A 215 13.85 -12.80 -27.22
CA ALA A 215 12.71 -11.97 -26.83
C ALA A 215 11.38 -12.69 -27.13
N THR A 216 11.28 -13.38 -28.27
CA THR A 216 10.12 -14.23 -28.59
C THR A 216 9.90 -15.31 -27.54
N VAL A 217 10.96 -15.99 -27.11
CA VAL A 217 10.87 -17.01 -26.04
C VAL A 217 10.46 -16.39 -24.71
N ALA A 218 11.08 -15.27 -24.31
CA ALA A 218 10.74 -14.58 -23.07
C ALA A 218 9.28 -14.12 -23.05
N CYS A 219 8.79 -13.53 -24.15
CA CYS A 219 7.39 -13.16 -24.27
C CYS A 219 6.46 -14.38 -24.31
N GLY A 220 6.86 -15.48 -24.93
CA GLY A 220 6.12 -16.74 -24.86
C GLY A 220 5.95 -17.28 -23.43
N ILE A 221 6.96 -17.09 -22.57
CA ILE A 221 6.90 -17.47 -21.14
C ILE A 221 6.03 -16.49 -20.34
N LEU A 222 6.12 -15.19 -20.63
CA LEU A 222 5.35 -14.16 -19.90
C LEU A 222 3.88 -14.14 -20.28
N THR A 223 3.54 -14.43 -21.55
CA THR A 223 2.18 -14.32 -22.08
C THR A 223 1.13 -15.06 -21.23
N PRO A 224 1.33 -16.32 -20.80
CA PRO A 224 0.39 -17.01 -19.92
C PRO A 224 0.17 -16.30 -18.57
N TYR A 225 1.18 -15.63 -18.02
CA TYR A 225 1.04 -14.87 -16.77
C TYR A 225 0.29 -13.56 -17.01
N LEU A 226 0.60 -12.85 -18.11
CA LEU A 226 -0.10 -11.64 -18.51
C LEU A 226 -1.57 -11.91 -18.78
N GLN A 227 -1.89 -12.98 -19.51
CA GLN A 227 -3.27 -13.40 -19.79
C GLN A 227 -4.06 -13.76 -18.52
N LYS A 228 -3.41 -14.28 -17.47
CA LYS A 228 -4.08 -14.56 -16.20
C LYS A 228 -4.59 -13.29 -15.51
N VAL A 229 -3.91 -12.16 -15.71
CA VAL A 229 -4.24 -10.87 -15.08
C VAL A 229 -4.92 -9.88 -16.02
N GLU A 230 -4.92 -10.16 -17.33
CA GLU A 230 -5.66 -9.40 -18.34
C GLU A 230 -7.15 -9.35 -18.03
N GLY A 231 -7.70 -8.13 -18.00
CA GLY A 231 -9.10 -7.88 -17.68
C GLY A 231 -9.47 -8.12 -16.22
N ARG A 232 -8.52 -8.49 -15.33
CA ARG A 232 -8.83 -8.64 -13.91
C ARG A 232 -9.23 -7.31 -13.31
N LYS A 233 -10.36 -7.34 -12.61
CA LYS A 233 -10.83 -6.27 -11.75
C LYS A 233 -10.32 -6.50 -10.33
N PHE A 234 -9.72 -5.47 -9.75
CA PHE A 234 -9.31 -5.40 -8.36
C PHE A 234 -10.27 -4.42 -7.68
N PRO A 235 -11.29 -4.92 -6.95
CA PRO A 235 -12.23 -4.06 -6.24
C PRO A 235 -11.49 -3.36 -5.09
N LEU A 236 -11.28 -2.03 -5.20
CA LEU A 236 -10.64 -1.26 -4.14
C LEU A 236 -11.51 -1.19 -2.88
N MET A 237 -12.81 -1.39 -3.04
CA MET A 237 -13.81 -1.50 -1.98
C MET A 237 -13.73 -2.79 -1.16
N ALA A 238 -13.03 -3.82 -1.63
CA ALA A 238 -12.85 -5.08 -0.89
C ALA A 238 -11.70 -5.02 0.14
N LEU A 239 -11.00 -3.89 0.23
CA LEU A 239 -10.00 -3.66 1.27
C LEU A 239 -10.70 -3.64 2.65
N PRO A 240 -10.10 -4.23 3.70
CA PRO A 240 -10.72 -4.35 5.02
C PRO A 240 -10.75 -2.99 5.75
N LEU A 241 -11.71 -2.13 5.36
CA LEU A 241 -11.92 -0.78 5.90
C LEU A 241 -13.06 -0.71 6.93
N GLY A 242 -13.54 -1.86 7.43
CA GLY A 242 -14.71 -1.91 8.31
C GLY A 242 -15.98 -1.45 7.58
N LYS A 243 -16.73 -0.52 8.18
CA LYS A 243 -17.92 0.10 7.54
C LYS A 243 -17.57 1.36 6.73
N VAL A 244 -16.29 1.71 6.65
CA VAL A 244 -15.81 2.83 5.84
C VAL A 244 -15.80 2.41 4.38
N ARG A 245 -16.28 3.30 3.51
CA ARG A 245 -16.31 3.12 2.06
C ARG A 245 -15.44 4.18 1.40
N LEU A 246 -14.75 3.80 0.33
CA LEU A 246 -14.15 4.78 -0.56
C LEU A 246 -15.29 5.50 -1.31
N ARG A 247 -15.20 6.83 -1.38
CA ARG A 247 -16.17 7.70 -2.07
C ARG A 247 -15.61 8.18 -3.39
N GLU A 248 -14.30 8.42 -3.43
CA GLU A 248 -13.61 8.96 -4.59
C GLU A 248 -12.18 8.42 -4.58
N VAL A 249 -11.66 8.06 -5.75
CA VAL A 249 -10.25 7.72 -5.95
C VAL A 249 -9.78 8.43 -7.21
N GLN A 250 -8.64 9.10 -7.13
CA GLN A 250 -7.99 9.74 -8.28
C GLN A 250 -6.55 9.27 -8.39
N LEU A 251 -6.10 9.15 -9.64
CA LEU A 251 -4.74 8.76 -9.99
C LEU A 251 -4.17 9.83 -10.91
N VAL A 252 -3.05 10.44 -10.52
CA VAL A 252 -2.36 11.46 -11.29
C VAL A 252 -0.92 11.03 -11.54
N VAL A 253 -0.53 11.05 -12.82
CA VAL A 253 0.83 10.73 -13.26
C VAL A 253 1.49 11.98 -13.82
N GLY A 254 2.51 12.46 -13.12
CA GLY A 254 3.51 13.42 -13.58
C GLY A 254 4.91 12.86 -13.27
N ASP A 255 5.83 13.68 -12.75
CA ASP A 255 7.13 13.18 -12.25
C ASP A 255 6.97 12.22 -11.06
N LYS A 256 5.88 12.42 -10.30
CA LYS A 256 5.38 11.49 -9.28
C LYS A 256 4.10 10.81 -9.77
N VAL A 257 3.87 9.60 -9.26
CA VAL A 257 2.56 8.95 -9.27
C VAL A 257 1.89 9.30 -7.96
N VAL A 258 0.72 9.93 -8.03
CA VAL A 258 -0.07 10.34 -6.87
C VAL A 258 -1.40 9.61 -6.91
N VAL A 259 -1.73 8.92 -5.82
CA VAL A 259 -3.02 8.29 -5.59
C VAL A 259 -3.69 9.04 -4.44
N THR A 260 -4.83 9.65 -4.71
CA THR A 260 -5.68 10.24 -3.66
C THR A 260 -6.96 9.43 -3.53
N ALA A 261 -7.43 9.26 -2.31
CA ALA A 261 -8.75 8.70 -2.06
C ALA A 261 -9.46 9.44 -0.93
N LYS A 262 -10.77 9.67 -1.12
CA LYS A 262 -11.66 10.13 -0.06
C LYS A 262 -12.50 8.96 0.43
N PHE A 263 -12.72 8.90 1.72
CA PHE A 263 -13.50 7.84 2.35
C PHE A 263 -14.42 8.39 3.43
N GLY A 264 -15.34 7.54 3.86
CA GLY A 264 -16.18 7.78 5.01
C GLY A 264 -17.23 6.68 5.12
N SER A 265 -17.84 6.56 6.28
CA SER A 265 -18.93 5.62 6.50
C SER A 265 -20.16 6.05 5.70
N ALA A 266 -20.97 5.06 5.33
CA ALA A 266 -22.29 5.32 4.78
C ALA A 266 -23.11 6.00 5.87
N SER A 267 -23.59 7.22 5.58
CA SER A 267 -24.56 7.95 6.39
C SER A 267 -25.89 7.19 6.48
#